data_AF-A0A5X0KLX5-F1
#
_entry.id   AF-A0A5X0KLX5-F1
#
_cell.length_a   1.000
_cell.length_b   1.000
_cell.length_c   1.000
_cell.angle_alpha   90.00
_cell.angle_beta   90.00
_cell.angle_gamma   90.00
#
_symmetry.space_group_name_H-M   'P 1'
#
loop_
_entity.id
_entity.type
_entity.pdbx_description
1 polymer ?
#
loop_
_entity_poly.entity_id
_entity_poly.type
_entity_poly.pdbx_seq_one_letter_code
_entity_poly.pdbx_strand_id
1 'polypeptide(L)' 'MILNTIAEKLKRQSKDDFKGRHFEAWLIVQAVAWYLRYPLSYRDLEEMFRERGFEVDH' A
#
# COMPACT_ATOMS: atom_id res chain seq x y z
N MET A 1 -20.70 17.48 -3.10
CA MET A 1 -20.09 18.06 -1.88
C MET A 1 -18.58 17.93 -2.01
N ILE A 2 -17.83 19.02 -1.80
CA ILE A 2 -16.40 19.19 -2.17
C ILE A 2 -15.48 18.02 -1.76
N LEU A 3 -15.78 17.36 -0.63
CA LEU A 3 -15.01 16.23 -0.10
C LEU A 3 -14.91 15.05 -1.07
N ASN A 4 -16.01 14.66 -1.73
CA ASN A 4 -15.98 13.56 -2.69
C ASN A 4 -15.07 13.87 -3.88
N THR A 5 -15.07 15.12 -4.35
CA THR A 5 -14.22 15.52 -5.48
C THR A 5 -12.74 15.44 -5.14
N ILE A 6 -12.37 15.78 -3.89
CA ILE A 6 -10.99 15.64 -3.41
C ILE A 6 -10.61 14.18 -3.26
N ALA A 7 -11.48 13.35 -2.66
CA ALA A 7 -11.23 11.92 -2.50
C ALA A 7 -11.01 11.22 -3.85
N GLU A 8 -11.87 11.50 -4.84
CA GLU A 8 -11.73 10.93 -6.19
C GLU A 8 -10.44 11.40 -6.88
N LYS A 9 -10.04 12.67 -6.70
CA LYS A 9 -8.79 13.18 -7.24
C LYS A 9 -7.58 12.46 -6.64
N LEU A 10 -7.55 12.27 -5.32
CA LEU A 10 -6.47 11.57 -4.62
C LEU A 10 -6.40 10.09 -5.01
N LYS A 11 -7.55 9.43 -5.13
CA LYS A 11 -7.64 8.04 -5.56
C LYS A 11 -7.15 7.85 -7.00
N ARG A 12 -7.48 8.78 -7.90
CA ARG A 12 -6.96 8.77 -9.28
C ARG A 12 -5.45 8.96 -9.30
N GLN A 13 -4.95 9.93 -8.53
CA GLN A 13 -3.52 10.19 -8.47
C GLN A 13 -2.74 8.97 -7.97
N SER A 14 -3.16 8.31 -6.87
CA SER A 14 -2.45 7.12 -6.41
C SER A 14 -2.52 5.97 -7.42
N LYS A 15 -3.64 5.82 -8.15
CA LYS A 15 -3.73 4.84 -9.24
C LYS A 15 -2.73 5.12 -10.37
N ASP A 16 -2.51 6.38 -10.69
CA ASP A 16 -1.54 6.79 -11.73
C ASP A 16 -0.09 6.62 -11.25
N ASP A 17 0.22 7.00 -10.00
CA ASP A 17 1.56 6.88 -9.40
C ASP A 17 2.04 5.42 -9.32
N PHE A 18 1.11 4.48 -9.09
CA PHE A 18 1.38 3.04 -8.99
C PHE A 18 0.87 2.26 -10.20
N LYS A 19 0.68 2.92 -11.35
CA LYS A 19 0.20 2.26 -12.58
C LYS A 19 1.15 1.14 -13.00
N GLY A 20 0.58 -0.05 -13.24
CA GLY A 20 1.33 -1.23 -13.68
C GLY A 20 2.06 -1.99 -12.57
N ARG A 21 1.81 -1.65 -11.29
CA ARG A 21 2.29 -2.44 -10.15
C ARG A 21 1.34 -3.60 -9.86
N HIS A 22 1.90 -4.69 -9.34
CA HIS A 22 1.15 -5.91 -8.98
C HIS A 22 0.20 -5.71 -7.79
N PHE A 23 0.54 -4.77 -6.91
CA PHE A 23 -0.21 -4.49 -5.70
C PHE A 23 -0.85 -3.11 -5.74
N GLU A 24 -1.94 -2.96 -5.01
CA GLU A 24 -2.61 -1.68 -4.82
C GLU A 24 -1.69 -0.65 -4.16
N ALA A 25 -1.82 0.62 -4.57
CA ALA A 25 -1.01 1.73 -4.09
C ALA A 25 -0.92 1.81 -2.55
N TRP A 26 -2.07 1.60 -1.88
CA TRP A 26 -2.14 1.69 -0.43
C TRP A 26 -1.34 0.58 0.27
N LEU A 27 -1.27 -0.62 -0.31
CA LEU A 27 -0.53 -1.76 0.23
C LEU A 27 0.98 -1.49 0.14
N ILE A 28 1.43 -0.97 -1.01
CA ILE A 28 2.83 -0.62 -1.25
C ILE A 28 3.28 0.49 -0.28
N VAL A 29 2.47 1.55 -0.15
CA VAL A 29 2.78 2.64 0.78
C VAL A 29 2.82 2.14 2.23
N GLN A 30 1.92 1.25 2.62
CA GLN A 30 1.91 0.68 3.96
C GLN A 30 3.15 -0.18 4.24
N ALA A 31 3.57 -1.01 3.28
CA ALA A 31 4.78 -1.83 3.40
C ALA A 31 6.02 -0.95 3.61
N VAL A 32 6.20 0.05 2.74
CA VAL A 32 7.34 0.99 2.81
C VAL A 32 7.31 1.80 4.11
N ALA A 33 6.13 2.28 4.53
CA ALA A 33 6.01 3.07 5.75
C ALA A 33 6.40 2.29 7.01
N TRP A 34 6.07 0.99 7.07
CA TRP A 34 6.48 0.14 8.19
C TRP A 34 7.94 -0.28 8.12
N TYR A 35 8.44 -0.63 6.94
CA TYR A 35 9.86 -0.94 6.73
C TYR A 35 10.77 0.20 7.18
N LEU A 36 10.38 1.46 6.90
CA LEU A 36 11.16 2.64 7.29
C LEU A 36 11.00 3.02 8.77
N ARG A 37 9.87 2.68 9.39
CA ARG A 37 9.56 3.10 10.77
C ARG A 37 10.04 2.11 11.82
N TYR A 38 10.07 0.82 11.47
CA TYR A 38 10.34 -0.27 12.40
C TYR A 38 11.44 -1.17 11.84
N PRO A 39 12.23 -1.84 12.70
CA PRO A 39 13.28 -2.76 12.25
C PRO A 39 12.68 -4.11 11.80
N LEU A 40 11.77 -4.07 10.82
CA LEU A 40 11.09 -5.24 10.27
C LEU A 40 11.87 -5.79 9.09
N SER A 41 11.97 -7.11 9.00
CA SER A 41 12.42 -7.82 7.81
C SER A 41 11.31 -7.91 6.76
N TYR A 42 11.66 -8.27 5.52
CA TYR A 42 10.66 -8.54 4.48
C TYR A 42 9.72 -9.69 4.85
N ARG A 43 10.23 -10.69 5.57
CA ARG A 43 9.43 -11.82 6.07
C ARG A 43 8.40 -11.38 7.11
N ASP A 44 8.77 -10.44 7.99
CA ASP A 44 7.83 -9.90 8.97
C ASP A 44 6.70 -9.14 8.25
N LEU A 45 7.03 -8.36 7.22
CA LEU A 45 6.02 -7.68 6.40
C LEU A 45 5.10 -8.67 5.67
N GLU A 46 5.67 -9.71 5.06
CA GLU A 46 4.92 -10.81 4.43
C GLU A 46 3.92 -11.43 5.41
N GLU A 47 4.38 -11.79 6.61
CA GLU A 47 3.52 -12.39 7.64
C GLU A 47 2.41 -11.44 8.10
N MET A 48 2.75 -10.17 8.35
CA MET A 48 1.78 -9.13 8.70
C MET A 48 0.75 -8.85 7.60
N PHE A 49 1.10 -9.04 6.33
CA PHE A 49 0.17 -8.91 5.22
C PHE A 49 -0.69 -10.17 5.06
N ARG A 50 -0.11 -11.35 5.27
CA ARG A 50 -0.83 -12.63 5.29
C ARG A 50 -1.90 -12.67 6.38
N GLU A 51 -1.60 -12.17 7.57
CA GLU A 51 -2.57 -12.03 8.67
C GLU A 51 -3.76 -11.13 8.29
N ARG A 52 -3.57 -10.19 7.36
CA ARG A 52 -4.63 -9.30 6.84
C ARG A 52 -5.29 -9.84 5.56
N GLY A 53 -4.94 -11.05 5.13
CA GLY A 53 -5.51 -11.71 3.95
C GLY A 53 -4.85 -11.35 2.63
N PHE A 54 -3.64 -10.77 2.64
CA PHE A 54 -2.87 -10.49 1.43
C PHE A 54 -1.76 -11.52 1.26
N GLU A 55 -1.75 -12.19 0.11
CA GLU A 55 -0.62 -13.02 -0.30
C GLU A 55 0.41 -12.12 -0.98
N VAL A 56 1.52 -11.89 -0.29
CA VAL A 56 2.68 -11.14 -0.77
C VAL A 56 3.88 -12.08 -0.62
N ASP A 57 4.74 -12.12 -1.63
CA ASP A 57 6.04 -12.78 -1.53
C ASP A 57 7.14 -11.72 -1.61
N HIS A 58 8.33 -12.05 -1.12
CA HIS A 58 9.48 -11.16 -1.08
C HIS A 58 10.25 -11.11 -2.41
#